data_AF-W4LQY8-F1
#
_entry.id   AF-W4LQY8-F1
#
_cell.length_a   1.000
_cell.length_b   1.000
_cell.length_c   1.000
_cell.angle_alpha   90.00
_cell.angle_beta   90.00
_cell.angle_gamma   90.00
#
_symmetry.space_group_name_H-M   'P 1'
#
loop_
_entity.id
_entity.type
_entity.pdbx_description
1 polymer ?
#
loop_
_entity_poly.entity_id
_entity_poly.type
_entity_poly.pdbx_seq_one_letter_code
_entity_poly.pdbx_strand_id
1 'polypeptide(L)'
;MSLRVIRWLIFNVALAVVPLVVSGLIRATRGQALSLYIMLANGELLLITVCMAGAAIGELLGIKERRYPKLELIAGGTCVVILVVTAIFFADISSAHTSSQQIDFAVIKWTSLVLYTSGFIASLSCIVIAEI
;
A
#
# COMPACT_ATOMS: atom_id res chain seq x y z
N MET A 1 -0.99 15.93 -18.49
CA MET A 1 -0.62 15.03 -17.37
C MET A 1 0.80 15.40 -16.98
N SER A 2 1.01 15.92 -15.78
CA SER A 2 2.28 16.52 -15.38
C SER A 2 3.34 15.47 -15.05
N LEU A 3 4.61 15.88 -15.17
CA LEU A 3 5.77 15.02 -14.94
C LEU A 3 5.78 14.38 -13.54
N ARG A 4 5.18 15.03 -12.53
CA ARG A 4 5.04 14.51 -11.16
C ARG A 4 4.13 13.29 -11.07
N VAL A 5 2.95 13.34 -11.68
CA VAL A 5 2.01 12.20 -11.68
C VAL A 5 2.62 11.02 -12.42
N ILE A 6 3.29 11.27 -13.54
CA ILE A 6 4.00 10.23 -14.31
C ILE A 6 5.17 9.65 -13.49
N ARG A 7 5.98 10.50 -12.83
CA ARG A 7 7.05 10.05 -11.94
C ARG A 7 6.49 9.22 -10.78
N TRP A 8 5.39 9.64 -10.17
CA TRP A 8 4.75 8.88 -9.10
C TRP A 8 4.25 7.52 -9.60
N LEU A 9 3.60 7.47 -10.76
CA LEU A 9 3.11 6.21 -11.30
C LEU A 9 4.27 5.26 -11.63
N ILE A 10 5.33 5.76 -12.28
CA ILE A 10 6.47 4.94 -12.65
C ILE A 10 7.27 4.51 -11.40
N PHE A 11 7.67 5.44 -10.55
CA PHE A 11 8.59 5.11 -9.45
C PHE A 11 7.88 4.58 -8.22
N ASN A 12 6.62 4.91 -7.98
CA ASN A 12 5.95 4.50 -6.76
C ASN A 12 5.08 3.26 -6.99
N VAL A 13 4.26 3.26 -8.06
CA VAL A 13 3.42 2.09 -8.38
C VAL A 13 4.29 0.94 -8.91
N ALA A 14 5.27 1.19 -9.79
CA ALA A 14 6.12 0.09 -10.27
C ALA A 14 7.03 -0.47 -9.16
N LEU A 15 7.59 0.36 -8.27
CA LEU A 15 8.37 -0.14 -7.12
C LEU A 15 7.49 -0.87 -6.11
N ALA A 16 6.23 -0.47 -5.95
CA ALA A 16 5.26 -1.23 -5.15
C ALA A 16 4.98 -2.63 -5.74
N VAL A 17 5.12 -2.84 -7.04
CA VAL A 17 4.96 -4.17 -7.66
C VAL A 17 6.20 -5.06 -7.41
N VAL A 18 7.37 -4.50 -7.12
CA VAL A 18 8.61 -5.26 -6.92
C VAL A 18 8.49 -6.31 -5.80
N PRO A 19 7.99 -6.01 -4.59
CA PRO A 19 7.74 -7.02 -3.56
C PRO A 19 6.89 -8.21 -4.04
N LEU A 20 5.89 -7.96 -4.87
CA LEU A 20 5.00 -8.98 -5.43
C LEU A 20 5.77 -9.90 -6.39
N VAL A 21 6.59 -9.32 -7.28
CA VAL A 21 7.43 -10.06 -8.23
C VAL A 21 8.47 -10.89 -7.49
N VAL A 22 9.15 -10.31 -6.50
CA VAL A 22 10.16 -11.01 -5.69
C VAL A 22 9.52 -12.16 -4.92
N SER A 23 8.35 -11.98 -4.33
CA SER A 23 7.62 -13.03 -3.63
C SER A 23 7.22 -14.17 -4.57
N GLY A 24 6.82 -13.84 -5.81
CA GLY A 24 6.55 -14.83 -6.85
C GLY A 24 7.79 -15.63 -7.23
N LEU A 25 8.93 -14.95 -7.41
CA LEU A 25 10.20 -15.59 -7.73
C LEU A 25 10.68 -16.53 -6.61
N ILE A 26 10.53 -16.12 -5.34
CA ILE A 26 10.84 -16.96 -4.17
C ILE A 26 9.95 -18.20 -4.14
N ARG A 27 8.65 -18.07 -4.44
CA ARG A 27 7.72 -19.21 -4.53
C ARG A 27 8.10 -20.16 -5.67
N ALA A 28 8.44 -19.62 -6.83
CA ALA A 28 8.85 -20.40 -8.00
C ALA A 28 10.11 -21.23 -7.70
N THR A 29 11.12 -20.61 -7.06
CA THR A 29 12.35 -21.31 -6.66
C THR A 29 12.14 -22.36 -5.57
N ARG A 30 11.06 -22.26 -4.78
CA ARG A 30 10.66 -23.24 -3.77
C ARG A 30 9.68 -24.31 -4.28
N GLY A 31 9.35 -24.32 -5.56
CA GLY A 31 8.38 -25.25 -6.16
C GLY A 31 6.95 -25.09 -5.62
N GLN A 32 6.61 -23.92 -5.07
CA GLN A 32 5.29 -23.63 -4.52
C GLN A 32 4.33 -23.15 -5.63
N ALA A 33 3.03 -23.37 -5.44
CA ALA A 33 2.03 -22.89 -6.38
C ALA A 33 2.07 -21.36 -6.51
N LEU A 34 2.26 -20.89 -7.75
CA LEU A 34 2.13 -19.49 -8.15
C LEU A 34 0.64 -19.16 -8.30
N SER A 35 -0.03 -18.98 -7.17
CA SER A 35 -1.41 -18.54 -7.15
C SER A 35 -1.48 -17.12 -6.59
N LEU A 36 -2.01 -16.20 -7.41
CA LEU A 36 -2.30 -14.83 -6.99
C LEU A 36 -3.15 -14.80 -5.72
N TYR A 37 -4.04 -15.78 -5.55
CA TYR A 37 -4.82 -15.92 -4.33
C TYR A 37 -3.93 -16.07 -3.09
N ILE A 38 -2.89 -16.92 -3.18
CA ILE A 38 -2.00 -17.19 -2.05
C ILE A 38 -1.03 -16.01 -1.84
N MET A 39 -0.62 -15.31 -2.89
CA MET A 39 0.23 -14.12 -2.78
C MET A 39 -0.51 -12.96 -2.08
N LEU A 40 -1.75 -12.70 -2.50
CA LEU A 40 -2.63 -11.72 -1.85
C LEU A 40 -2.95 -12.09 -0.39
N ALA A 41 -3.07 -13.38 -0.10
CA ALA A 41 -3.35 -13.89 1.23
C ALA A 41 -2.20 -13.69 2.23
N ASN A 42 -0.95 -13.53 1.80
CA ASN A 42 0.18 -13.29 2.72
C ASN A 42 0.31 -11.83 3.16
N GLY A 43 -0.67 -10.97 2.83
CA GLY A 43 -0.61 -9.54 3.16
C GLY A 43 0.33 -8.72 2.26
N GLU A 44 0.78 -9.25 1.12
CA GLU A 44 1.63 -8.48 0.17
C GLU A 44 0.94 -7.19 -0.29
N LEU A 45 -0.39 -7.21 -0.43
CA LEU A 45 -1.18 -6.02 -0.79
C LEU A 45 -1.15 -4.93 0.31
N LEU A 46 -1.02 -5.33 1.57
CA LEU A 46 -0.90 -4.42 2.71
C LEU A 46 0.45 -3.69 2.67
N LEU A 47 1.53 -4.39 2.34
CA LEU A 47 2.85 -3.78 2.15
C LEU A 47 2.83 -2.73 1.04
N ILE A 48 2.19 -3.05 -0.09
CA ILE A 48 2.02 -2.11 -1.20
C ILE A 48 1.29 -0.84 -0.73
N THR A 49 0.21 -1.03 0.02
CA THR A 49 -0.62 0.07 0.54
C THR A 49 0.20 0.97 1.48
N VAL A 50 1.01 0.40 2.37
CA VAL A 50 1.91 1.13 3.28
C VAL A 50 2.93 1.97 2.50
N CYS A 51 3.61 1.37 1.52
CA CYS A 51 4.59 2.07 0.69
C CYS A 51 3.96 3.25 -0.06
N MET A 52 2.80 3.01 -0.67
CA MET A 52 2.09 4.01 -1.46
C MET A 52 1.58 5.18 -0.60
N ALA A 53 1.00 4.88 0.57
CA ALA A 53 0.57 5.88 1.53
C ALA A 53 1.75 6.69 2.09
N GLY A 54 2.85 6.02 2.45
CA GLY A 54 4.05 6.68 2.98
C GLY A 54 4.67 7.64 1.97
N ALA A 55 4.75 7.24 0.71
CA ALA A 55 5.27 8.10 -0.34
C ALA A 55 4.32 9.25 -0.71
N ALA A 56 3.00 9.05 -0.66
CA ALA A 56 2.02 10.13 -0.84
C ALA A 56 2.11 11.19 0.28
N ILE A 57 2.32 10.76 1.53
CA ILE A 57 2.61 11.66 2.66
C ILE A 57 3.89 12.45 2.39
N GLY A 58 4.95 11.79 1.89
CA GLY A 58 6.22 12.44 1.56
C GLY A 58 6.08 13.56 0.52
N GLU A 59 5.27 13.33 -0.53
CA GLU A 59 4.99 14.36 -1.54
C GLU A 59 4.23 15.56 -0.94
N LEU A 60 3.26 15.33 -0.05
CA LEU A 60 2.55 16.40 0.68
C LEU A 60 3.49 17.23 1.58
N LEU A 61 4.42 16.58 2.28
CA LEU A 61 5.37 17.27 3.15
C LEU A 61 6.39 18.11 2.38
N GLY A 62 6.62 17.81 1.09
CA GLY A 62 7.56 18.53 0.22
C GLY A 62 7.03 19.86 -0.34
N ILE A 63 5.76 20.20 -0.13
CA ILE A 63 5.13 21.41 -0.68
C ILE A 63 5.56 22.65 0.11
N LYS A 64 6.21 23.60 -0.57
CA LYS A 64 6.67 24.88 0.02
C LYS A 64 5.56 25.93 0.15
N GLU A 65 4.67 26.01 -0.83
CA GLU A 65 3.55 26.96 -0.86
C GLU A 65 2.24 26.20 -0.75
N ARG A 66 1.60 26.26 0.43
CA ARG A 66 0.38 25.51 0.72
C ARG A 66 -0.85 26.30 0.34
N ARG A 67 -1.49 25.90 -0.76
CA ARG A 67 -2.70 26.55 -1.25
C ARG A 67 -3.95 26.16 -0.44
N TYR A 68 -4.00 24.91 0.03
CA TYR A 68 -5.15 24.35 0.77
C TYR A 68 -4.73 23.53 1.99
N PRO A 69 -4.23 24.16 3.07
CA PRO A 69 -3.60 23.45 4.20
C PRO A 69 -4.56 22.50 4.94
N LYS A 70 -5.87 22.77 4.93
CA LYS A 70 -6.87 21.89 5.56
C LYS A 70 -7.07 20.58 4.78
N LEU A 71 -7.11 20.66 3.44
CA LEU A 71 -7.29 19.48 2.59
C LEU A 71 -6.02 18.61 2.60
N GLU A 72 -4.85 19.23 2.59
CA GLU A 72 -3.56 18.56 2.76
C GLU A 72 -3.50 17.77 4.08
N LEU A 73 -3.95 18.38 5.18
CA LEU A 73 -3.97 17.74 6.49
C LEU A 73 -4.95 16.54 6.53
N ILE A 74 -6.14 16.68 5.94
CA ILE A 74 -7.14 15.60 5.91
C ILE A 74 -6.65 14.45 5.03
N ALA A 75 -6.13 14.74 3.83
CA ALA A 75 -5.63 13.72 2.91
C ALA A 75 -4.40 13.01 3.48
N GLY A 76 -3.42 13.76 3.95
CA GLY A 76 -2.21 13.22 4.59
C GLY A 76 -2.53 12.45 5.86
N GLY A 77 -3.41 12.98 6.73
CA GLY A 77 -3.87 12.30 7.94
C GLY A 77 -4.59 10.98 7.64
N THR A 78 -5.42 10.95 6.60
CA THR A 78 -6.09 9.72 6.16
C THR A 78 -5.07 8.68 5.67
N CYS A 79 -4.06 9.09 4.89
CA CYS A 79 -2.95 8.20 4.49
C CYS A 79 -2.18 7.66 5.71
N VAL A 80 -1.93 8.48 6.74
CA VAL A 80 -1.26 8.03 7.98
C VAL A 80 -2.10 6.99 8.71
N VAL A 81 -3.40 7.22 8.89
CA VAL A 81 -4.30 6.26 9.54
C VAL A 81 -4.32 4.94 8.79
N ILE A 82 -4.50 4.99 7.46
CA ILE A 82 -4.48 3.79 6.62
C ILE A 82 -3.14 3.08 6.77
N LEU A 83 -2.02 3.79 6.66
CA LEU A 83 -0.67 3.22 6.81
C LEU A 83 -0.52 2.47 8.15
N VAL A 84 -0.91 3.09 9.26
CA VAL A 84 -0.80 2.48 10.60
C VAL A 84 -1.68 1.24 10.72
N VAL A 85 -2.96 1.33 10.34
CA VAL A 85 -3.89 0.19 10.38
C VAL A 85 -3.37 -0.97 9.54
N THR A 86 -2.86 -0.65 8.35
CA THR A 86 -2.34 -1.62 7.40
C THR A 86 -1.08 -2.31 7.92
N ALA A 87 -0.18 -1.55 8.56
CA ALA A 87 1.04 -2.08 9.17
C ALA A 87 0.73 -3.01 10.36
N ILE A 88 -0.21 -2.61 11.23
CA ILE A 88 -0.66 -3.45 12.35
C ILE A 88 -1.28 -4.75 11.83
N PHE A 89 -2.15 -4.65 10.82
CA PHE A 89 -2.81 -5.81 10.25
C PHE A 89 -1.82 -6.76 9.55
N PHE A 90 -0.81 -6.22 8.87
CA PHE A 90 0.28 -7.02 8.29
C PHE A 90 1.11 -7.73 9.37
N ALA A 91 1.41 -7.07 10.49
CA ALA A 91 2.12 -7.66 11.62
C ALA A 91 1.33 -8.82 12.24
N ASP A 92 0.02 -8.66 12.40
CA ASP A 92 -0.88 -9.71 12.91
C ASP A 92 -0.87 -10.95 11.99
N ILE A 93 -1.07 -10.76 10.68
CA ILE A 93 -1.01 -11.84 9.68
C ILE A 93 0.34 -12.56 9.71
N SER A 94 1.44 -11.80 9.81
CA SER A 94 2.80 -12.36 9.88
C SER A 94 3.00 -13.20 11.15
N SER A 95 2.45 -12.76 12.28
CA SER A 95 2.51 -13.49 13.55
C SER A 95 1.68 -14.77 13.53
N ALA A 96 0.50 -14.73 12.91
CA ALA A 96 -0.41 -15.87 12.79
C ALA A 96 0.18 -16.96 11.89
N HIS A 97 0.88 -16.58 10.82
CA HIS A 97 1.63 -17.53 9.98
C HIS A 97 2.73 -18.26 10.74
N THR A 98 3.40 -17.60 11.69
CA THR A 98 4.45 -18.21 12.51
C THR A 98 3.87 -19.18 13.54
N SER A 99 2.67 -18.88 14.04
CA SER A 99 2.02 -19.66 15.11
C SER A 99 1.16 -20.83 14.60
N SER A 100 1.11 -21.07 13.28
CA SER A 100 0.28 -22.13 12.66
C SER A 100 -1.20 -22.08 13.06
N GLN A 101 -1.69 -20.88 13.38
CA GLN A 101 -3.08 -20.66 13.77
C GLN A 101 -3.96 -20.78 12.51
N GLN A 102 -5.20 -21.25 12.66
CA GLN A 102 -6.12 -21.33 11.53
C GLN A 102 -6.54 -19.92 11.13
N ILE A 103 -6.06 -19.48 9.97
CA ILE A 103 -6.34 -18.17 9.40
C ILE A 103 -7.41 -18.32 8.32
N ASP A 104 -8.45 -17.49 8.39
CA ASP A 104 -9.41 -17.37 7.30
C ASP A 104 -8.86 -16.47 6.19
N PHE A 105 -8.40 -17.11 5.12
CA PHE A 105 -7.87 -16.43 3.94
C PHE A 105 -8.90 -15.54 3.22
N ALA A 106 -10.19 -15.82 3.34
CA ALA A 106 -11.23 -15.01 2.69
C ALA A 106 -11.34 -13.63 3.35
N VAL A 107 -11.26 -13.58 4.69
CA VAL A 107 -11.33 -12.34 5.47
C VAL A 107 -10.10 -11.47 5.23
N ILE A 108 -8.89 -12.07 5.23
CA ILE A 108 -7.65 -11.33 4.93
C ILE A 108 -7.71 -10.72 3.53
N LYS A 109 -8.15 -11.49 2.53
CA LYS A 109 -8.24 -11.02 1.16
C LYS A 109 -9.16 -9.81 1.05
N TRP A 110 -10.37 -9.89 1.61
CA TRP A 110 -11.33 -8.80 1.57
C TRP A 110 -10.83 -7.56 2.30
N THR A 111 -10.29 -7.75 3.51
CA THR A 111 -9.78 -6.63 4.33
C THR A 111 -8.60 -5.96 3.65
N SER A 112 -7.67 -6.73 3.09
CA SER A 112 -6.51 -6.21 2.35
C SER A 112 -6.94 -5.43 1.12
N LEU A 113 -7.94 -5.92 0.38
CA LEU A 113 -8.47 -5.23 -0.80
C LEU A 113 -9.13 -3.90 -0.44
N VAL A 114 -9.89 -3.85 0.66
CA VAL A 114 -10.51 -2.62 1.16
C VAL A 114 -9.45 -1.60 1.61
N LEU A 115 -8.43 -2.04 2.36
CA LEU A 115 -7.34 -1.17 2.79
C LEU A 115 -6.52 -0.66 1.60
N TYR A 116 -6.26 -1.51 0.62
CA TYR A 116 -5.56 -1.11 -0.61
C TYR A 116 -6.34 -0.09 -1.42
N THR A 117 -7.64 -0.32 -1.66
CA THR A 117 -8.46 0.59 -2.47
C THR A 117 -8.64 1.95 -1.78
N SER A 118 -8.90 1.96 -0.47
CA SER A 118 -8.96 3.21 0.32
C SER A 118 -7.60 3.91 0.36
N GLY A 119 -6.51 3.19 0.56
CA GLY A 119 -5.15 3.73 0.56
C GLY A 119 -4.75 4.31 -0.80
N PHE A 120 -5.15 3.65 -1.89
CA PHE A 120 -4.97 4.13 -3.25
C PHE A 120 -5.68 5.46 -3.49
N ILE A 121 -6.96 5.54 -3.13
CA ILE A 121 -7.77 6.76 -3.30
C ILE A 121 -7.21 7.91 -2.45
N ALA A 122 -6.85 7.64 -1.19
CA ALA A 122 -6.25 8.63 -0.31
C ALA A 122 -4.89 9.12 -0.85
N SER A 123 -4.03 8.21 -1.29
CA SER A 123 -2.72 8.53 -1.88
C SER A 123 -2.87 9.34 -3.16
N LEU A 124 -3.81 8.97 -4.03
CA LEU A 124 -4.13 9.71 -5.25
C LEU A 124 -4.58 11.13 -4.93
N SER A 125 -5.43 11.29 -3.91
CA SER A 125 -5.92 12.59 -3.45
C SER A 125 -4.77 13.49 -2.98
N CYS A 126 -3.80 12.93 -2.25
CA CYS A 126 -2.61 13.65 -1.80
C CYS A 126 -1.81 14.23 -2.98
N ILE A 127 -1.62 13.45 -4.04
CA ILE A 127 -0.84 13.86 -5.21
C ILE A 127 -1.60 14.90 -6.03
N VAL A 128 -2.92 14.73 -6.19
CA VAL A 128 -3.76 15.71 -6.88
C VAL A 128 -3.75 17.04 -6.14
N ILE A 129 -3.85 17.02 -4.80
CA ILE A 129 -3.75 18.25 -3.99
C ILE A 129 -2.35 18.87 -4.10
N ALA A 130 -1.29 18.05 -4.12
CA ALA A 130 0.08 18.53 -4.26
C ALA A 130 0.40 19.19 -5.62
N GLU A 131 -0.48 19.00 -6.60
CA GLU A 131 -0.36 19.57 -7.95
C GLU A 131 -1.09 20.91 -8.10
N ILE A 132 -2.09 21.20 -7.25
CA ILE A 132 -3.00 22.37 -7.34
C ILE A 132 -2.45 23.58 -6.57
#